data_AF-A0A351RV61-F1
#
_entry.id   AF-A0A351RV61-F1
#
_cell.length_a   1.000
_cell.length_b   1.000
_cell.length_c   1.000
_cell.angle_alpha   90.00
_cell.angle_beta   90.00
_cell.angle_gamma   90.00
#
_symmetry.space_group_name_H-M   'P 1'
#
loop_
_entity.id
_entity.type
_entity.pdbx_description
1 polymer ?
#
loop_
_entity_poly.entity_id
_entity_poly.type
_entity_poly.pdbx_seq_one_letter_code
_entity_poly.pdbx_strand_id
1 'polypeptide(L)'
;MKDTHPAIEERFFKMLMEKSGEERLRMGFDMDETARRLVITSLLNQNHDASEQDIKIAVFERFYGSDLSSEIRQKIIEKMRGEGARKNYDSEKPLVEDEAKQLNVQQSPSISPDVEKLKGKVCV
;
A
#
# COMPACT_ATOMS: atom_id res chain seq x y z
N MET A 1 -16.69 9.61 15.43
CA MET A 1 -15.98 10.85 15.82
C MET A 1 -17.05 11.79 16.36
N LYS A 2 -16.91 12.37 17.57
CA LYS A 2 -17.97 13.24 18.13
C LYS A 2 -17.79 14.73 17.78
N ASP A 3 -16.69 15.06 17.12
CA ASP A 3 -16.32 16.43 16.75
C ASP A 3 -16.99 16.91 15.45
N THR A 4 -17.68 16.02 14.74
CA THR A 4 -18.45 16.35 13.53
C THR A 4 -19.92 16.49 13.90
N HIS A 5 -20.52 17.62 13.51
CA HIS A 5 -21.94 17.84 13.69
C HIS A 5 -22.76 16.80 12.89
N PRO A 6 -23.84 16.20 13.44
CA PRO A 6 -24.58 15.12 12.79
C PRO A 6 -25.03 15.40 11.35
N ALA A 7 -25.50 16.63 11.08
CA ALA A 7 -25.89 17.05 9.73
C ALA A 7 -24.75 16.99 8.69
N ILE A 8 -23.49 17.20 9.13
CA ILE A 8 -22.32 17.09 8.25
C ILE A 8 -21.95 15.63 8.00
N GLU A 9 -22.04 14.79 9.04
CA GLU A 9 -21.83 13.35 8.92
C GLU A 9 -22.85 12.71 7.97
N GLU A 10 -24.13 13.06 8.10
CA GLU A 10 -25.19 12.59 7.21
C GLU A 10 -24.96 13.04 5.75
N ARG A 11 -24.60 14.31 5.55
CA ARG A 11 -24.28 14.83 4.21
C ARG A 11 -23.08 14.11 3.60
N PHE A 12 -22.02 13.88 4.39
CA PHE A 12 -20.84 13.15 3.94
C PHE A 12 -21.19 11.70 3.56
N PHE A 13 -21.95 11.01 4.41
CA PHE A 13 -22.38 9.65 4.17
C PHE A 13 -23.22 9.55 2.88
N LYS A 14 -24.14 10.50 2.66
CA LYS A 14 -24.94 10.56 1.43
C LYS A 14 -24.06 10.69 0.19
N MET A 15 -23.11 11.64 0.18
CA MET A 15 -22.17 11.82 -0.94
C MET A 15 -21.29 10.57 -1.17
N LEU A 16 -20.95 9.85 -0.10
CA LEU A 16 -20.18 8.61 -0.21
C LEU A 16 -21.04 7.48 -0.81
N MET A 17 -22.31 7.36 -0.43
CA MET A 17 -23.22 6.34 -0.95
C MET A 17 -23.71 6.61 -2.38
N GLU A 18 -23.62 7.85 -2.85
CA GLU A 18 -23.85 8.20 -4.26
C GLU A 18 -22.76 7.61 -5.19
N LYS A 19 -21.60 7.21 -4.64
CA LYS A 19 -20.53 6.54 -5.39
C LYS A 19 -20.76 5.04 -5.52
N SER A 20 -20.33 4.48 -6.65
CA SER A 20 -20.29 3.03 -6.84
C SER A 20 -19.36 2.34 -5.85
N GLY A 21 -19.53 1.03 -5.68
CA GLY A 21 -18.63 0.22 -4.85
C GLY A 21 -17.17 0.28 -5.34
N GLU A 22 -16.95 0.28 -6.64
CA GLU A 22 -15.61 0.39 -7.24
C GLU A 22 -14.95 1.74 -6.91
N GLU A 23 -15.68 2.85 -7.07
CA GLU A 23 -15.15 4.18 -6.76
C GLU A 23 -14.77 4.31 -5.28
N ARG A 24 -15.61 3.77 -4.38
CA ARG A 24 -15.29 3.76 -2.94
C ARG A 24 -14.06 2.93 -2.64
N LEU A 25 -13.89 1.79 -3.30
CA LEU A 25 -12.70 0.94 -3.13
C LEU A 25 -11.43 1.65 -3.63
N ARG A 26 -11.50 2.28 -4.81
CA ARG A 26 -10.40 3.08 -5.37
C ARG A 26 -9.98 4.21 -4.44
N MET A 27 -10.94 4.94 -3.88
CA MET A 27 -10.65 5.97 -2.87
C MET A 27 -9.89 5.40 -1.67
N GLY A 28 -10.27 4.21 -1.19
CA GLY A 28 -9.54 3.53 -0.11
C GLY A 28 -8.08 3.25 -0.48
N PHE A 29 -7.82 2.76 -1.69
CA PHE A 29 -6.46 2.51 -2.16
C PHE A 29 -5.63 3.80 -2.32
N ASP A 30 -6.22 4.87 -2.85
CA ASP A 30 -5.54 6.16 -3.01
C ASP A 30 -5.15 6.76 -1.65
N MET A 31 -6.04 6.64 -0.65
CA MET A 31 -5.78 7.07 0.73
C MET A 31 -4.66 6.26 1.37
N ASP A 32 -4.68 4.94 1.19
CA ASP A 32 -3.68 4.02 1.72
C ASP A 32 -2.29 4.23 1.07
N GLU A 33 -2.24 4.46 -0.25
CA GLU A 33 -1.01 4.87 -0.94
C GLU A 33 -0.45 6.17 -0.37
N THR A 34 -1.31 7.17 -0.18
CA THR A 34 -0.92 8.48 0.38
C THR A 34 -0.37 8.31 1.79
N ALA A 35 -1.04 7.53 2.64
CA ALA A 35 -0.60 7.26 4.01
C ALA A 35 0.78 6.58 4.03
N ARG A 36 1.01 5.56 3.19
CA ARG A 36 2.32 4.92 3.05
C ARG A 36 3.39 5.90 2.61
N ARG A 37 3.10 6.76 1.63
CA ARG A 37 4.05 7.75 1.13
C ARG A 37 4.46 8.73 2.23
N LEU A 38 3.51 9.24 3.02
CA LEU A 38 3.80 10.11 4.15
C LEU A 38 4.71 9.45 5.18
N VAL A 39 4.48 8.17 5.50
CA VAL A 39 5.34 7.42 6.42
C VAL A 39 6.75 7.25 5.84
N ILE A 40 6.88 6.85 4.58
CA ILE A 40 8.19 6.67 3.92
C ILE A 40 8.96 8.00 3.88
N THR A 41 8.31 9.09 3.48
CA THR A 41 8.94 10.43 3.48
C THR A 41 9.37 10.85 4.88
N SER A 42 8.55 10.59 5.91
CA SER A 42 8.92 10.86 7.29
C SER A 42 10.14 10.06 7.74
N LEU A 43 10.28 8.81 7.30
CA LEU A 43 11.43 7.95 7.62
C LEU A 43 12.70 8.42 6.91
N LEU A 44 12.60 8.78 5.62
CA LEU A 44 13.72 9.34 4.86
C LEU A 44 14.19 10.69 5.42
N ASN A 45 13.27 11.52 5.93
CA ASN A 45 13.65 12.76 6.60
C ASN A 45 14.39 12.53 7.93
N GLN A 46 14.18 11.38 8.59
CA GLN A 46 14.91 11.01 9.82
C GLN A 46 16.28 10.41 9.50
N ASN A 47 16.40 9.69 8.39
CA ASN A 47 17.65 9.11 7.94
C ASN A 47 17.74 9.16 6.41
N HIS A 48 18.42 10.18 5.90
CA HIS A 48 18.52 10.45 4.46
C HIS A 48 19.36 9.41 3.71
N ASP A 49 20.26 8.72 4.40
CA ASP A 49 21.16 7.70 3.81
C ASP A 49 20.62 6.27 4.00
N ALA A 50 19.38 6.12 4.45
CA ALA A 50 18.76 4.82 4.63
C ALA A 50 18.65 4.05 3.29
N SER A 51 19.04 2.78 3.29
CA SER A 51 18.84 1.92 2.12
C SER A 51 17.34 1.63 1.91
N GLU A 52 16.96 1.21 0.70
CA GLU A 52 15.58 0.76 0.40
C GLU A 52 15.12 -0.35 1.38
N GLN A 53 16.04 -1.24 1.76
CA GLN A 53 15.77 -2.33 2.69
C GLN A 53 15.54 -1.82 4.12
N ASP A 54 16.31 -0.84 4.57
CA ASP A 54 16.13 -0.20 5.88
C ASP A 54 14.79 0.52 5.96
N ILE A 55 14.40 1.22 4.88
CA ILE A 55 13.08 1.86 4.80
C ILE A 55 11.95 0.83 4.87
N LYS A 56 12.06 -0.30 4.16
CA LYS A 56 11.06 -1.39 4.23
C LYS A 56 10.93 -1.95 5.64
N ILE A 57 12.04 -2.19 6.33
CA ILE A 57 12.05 -2.67 7.71
C ILE A 57 11.43 -1.62 8.64
N ALA A 58 11.78 -0.34 8.48
CA ALA A 58 11.24 0.75 9.29
C ALA A 58 9.73 0.96 9.08
N VAL A 59 9.24 0.78 7.85
CA VAL A 59 7.79 0.76 7.55
C VAL A 59 7.11 -0.40 8.26
N PHE A 60 7.67 -1.61 8.17
CA PHE A 60 7.15 -2.78 8.89
C PHE A 60 7.08 -2.54 10.40
N GLU A 61 8.17 -2.04 11.00
CA GLU A 61 8.23 -1.69 12.41
C GLU A 61 7.19 -0.63 12.79
N ARG A 62 6.98 0.39 11.96
CA ARG A 62 6.02 1.46 12.22
C ARG A 62 4.58 0.96 12.26
N PHE A 63 4.21 0.06 11.35
CA PHE A 63 2.83 -0.42 11.22
C PHE A 63 2.52 -1.63 12.09
N TYR A 64 3.51 -2.50 12.35
CA TYR A 64 3.29 -3.82 12.96
C TYR A 64 4.22 -4.13 14.14
N GLY A 65 5.23 -3.29 14.41
CA GLY A 65 6.26 -3.58 15.41
C GLY A 65 5.73 -3.71 16.84
N SER A 66 4.61 -3.06 17.17
CA SER A 66 3.92 -3.16 18.46
C SER A 66 2.99 -4.37 18.59
N ASP A 67 2.57 -4.94 17.46
CA ASP A 67 1.56 -5.99 17.42
C ASP A 67 2.18 -7.39 17.51
N LEU A 68 3.51 -7.46 17.44
CA LEU A 68 4.29 -8.68 17.37
C LEU A 68 5.20 -8.83 18.58
N SER A 69 5.40 -10.06 19.03
CA SER A 69 6.42 -10.37 20.03
C SER A 69 7.81 -10.09 19.47
N SER A 70 8.78 -9.84 20.35
CA SER A 70 10.18 -9.61 19.99
C SER A 70 10.75 -10.72 19.10
N GLU A 71 10.36 -11.97 19.37
CA GLU A 71 10.87 -13.15 18.66
C GLU A 71 10.34 -13.22 17.22
N ILE A 72 9.05 -12.95 17.03
CA ILE A 72 8.42 -12.98 15.69
C ILE A 72 8.92 -11.80 14.86
N ARG A 73 8.98 -10.62 15.49
CA ARG A 73 9.46 -9.39 14.86
C ARG A 73 10.88 -9.57 14.33
N GLN A 74 11.79 -10.09 15.16
CA GLN A 74 13.18 -10.31 14.77
C GLN A 74 13.31 -11.31 13.60
N LYS A 75 12.55 -12.41 13.63
CA LYS A 75 12.52 -13.39 12.52
C LYS A 75 12.07 -12.77 11.19
N ILE A 76 11.08 -11.88 11.22
CA ILE A 76 10.60 -11.19 10.03
C ILE A 76 11.66 -10.24 9.50
N ILE A 77 12.31 -9.44 10.37
CA ILE A 77 13.39 -8.55 9.97
C ILE A 77 14.54 -9.33 9.34
N GLU A 78 14.96 -10.44 9.94
CA GLU A 78 16.00 -11.31 9.39
C GLU A 78 15.63 -11.84 7.99
N LYS A 79 14.37 -12.27 7.81
CA LYS A 79 13.86 -12.71 6.51
C LYS A 79 13.83 -11.58 5.49
N MET A 80 13.47 -10.36 5.90
CA MET A 80 13.48 -9.16 5.04
C MET A 80 14.90 -8.72 4.68
N ARG A 81 15.87 -8.96 5.56
CA ARG A 81 17.30 -8.73 5.32
C ARG A 81 17.90 -9.73 4.34
N GLY A 82 17.40 -10.97 4.33
CA GLY A 82 17.72 -11.96 3.30
C GLY A 82 17.11 -11.63 1.93
N GLU A 83 17.75 -12.07 0.84
CA GLU A 83 17.33 -11.82 -0.56
C GLU A 83 15.93 -12.37 -0.96
N GLY A 84 15.17 -12.94 -0.02
CA GLY A 84 13.99 -13.76 -0.30
C GLY A 84 12.69 -13.00 -0.58
N ALA A 85 12.61 -11.68 -0.34
CA ALA A 85 11.33 -10.97 -0.46
C ALA A 85 10.92 -10.68 -1.92
N ARG A 86 11.89 -10.50 -2.84
CA ARG A 86 11.61 -10.11 -4.24
C ARG A 86 11.27 -11.30 -5.14
N LYS A 87 11.79 -12.49 -4.81
CA LYS A 87 11.57 -13.71 -5.63
C LYS A 87 10.12 -14.19 -5.56
N ASN A 88 9.44 -14.04 -4.43
CA ASN A 88 8.07 -14.55 -4.25
C ASN A 88 7.02 -13.85 -5.12
N TYR A 89 6.99 -12.51 -5.19
CA TYR A 89 5.97 -11.80 -5.97
C TYR A 89 6.07 -12.07 -7.48
N ASP A 90 7.28 -12.06 -8.06
CA ASP A 90 7.46 -12.34 -9.49
C ASP A 90 7.24 -13.83 -9.83
N SER A 91 7.48 -14.76 -8.88
CA SER A 91 7.18 -16.19 -9.07
C SER A 91 5.71 -16.54 -8.85
N GLU A 92 4.99 -15.79 -8.01
CA GLU A 92 3.57 -16.03 -7.68
C GLU A 92 2.63 -15.34 -8.68
N LYS A 93 3.05 -14.23 -9.30
CA LYS A 93 2.29 -13.51 -10.32
C LYS A 93 1.77 -14.39 -11.48
N PRO A 94 2.59 -15.25 -12.12
CA PRO A 94 2.08 -16.13 -13.18
C PRO A 94 1.04 -17.14 -12.68
N LEU A 95 1.17 -17.65 -11.45
CA LEU A 95 0.24 -18.61 -10.87
C LEU A 95 -1.14 -17.99 -10.60
N VAL A 96 -1.16 -16.76 -10.06
CA VAL A 96 -2.40 -16.04 -9.77
C VAL A 96 -3.13 -15.60 -11.06
N GLU A 97 -2.38 -15.20 -12.08
CA GLU A 97 -2.95 -14.84 -13.39
C GLU A 97 -3.55 -16.06 -14.12
N ASP A 98 -2.95 -17.24 -13.97
CA ASP A 98 -3.44 -18.47 -14.58
C ASP A 98 -4.68 -19.04 -13.87
N GLU A 99 -4.78 -18.90 -12.54
CA GLU A 99 -6.01 -19.20 -11.79
C GLU A 99 -7.18 -18.27 -12.17
N ALA A 100 -6.90 -16.98 -12.33
CA ALA A 100 -7.92 -16.00 -12.73
C ALA A 100 -8.50 -16.29 -14.13
N LYS A 101 -7.65 -16.73 -15.08
CA LYS A 101 -8.07 -17.18 -16.42
C LYS A 101 -8.93 -18.44 -16.35
N GLN A 102 -8.57 -19.42 -15.51
CA GLN A 102 -9.34 -20.67 -15.32
C GLN A 102 -10.73 -20.42 -14.72
N LEU A 103 -10.84 -19.42 -13.84
CA LEU A 103 -12.10 -19.02 -13.22
C LEU A 103 -12.97 -18.09 -14.10
N ASN A 104 -12.54 -17.81 -15.35
CA ASN A 104 -13.20 -16.90 -16.28
C ASN A 104 -13.49 -15.51 -15.68
N VAL A 105 -12.66 -15.08 -14.73
CA VAL A 105 -12.74 -13.77 -14.10
C VAL A 105 -12.08 -12.78 -15.06
N GLN A 106 -12.88 -11.93 -15.71
CA GLN A 106 -12.38 -10.85 -16.55
C GLN A 106 -11.66 -9.82 -15.67
N GLN A 107 -10.35 -9.97 -15.49
CA GLN A 107 -9.54 -8.94 -14.84
C GLN A 107 -9.50 -7.70 -15.74
N SER A 108 -9.88 -6.55 -15.19
CA SER A 108 -9.63 -5.28 -15.85
C SER A 108 -8.11 -5.08 -16.03
N PRO A 109 -7.66 -4.48 -17.15
CA PRO A 109 -6.24 -4.35 -17.43
C PRO A 109 -5.51 -3.67 -16.27
N SER A 110 -4.32 -4.18 -15.96
CA SER A 110 -3.42 -3.70 -14.91
C SER A 110 -3.39 -2.16 -14.87
N ILE A 111 -3.92 -1.58 -13.79
CA ILE A 111 -3.74 -0.16 -13.43
C ILE A 111 -2.35 -0.04 -12.76
N SER A 112 -1.31 -0.58 -13.40
CA SER A 112 0.05 -0.19 -13.05
C SER A 112 0.35 1.05 -13.89
N PRO A 113 0.57 2.24 -13.29
CA PRO A 113 1.00 3.37 -14.06
C PRO A 113 2.34 3.02 -14.71
N ASP A 114 2.38 3.11 -16.04
CA ASP A 114 3.58 2.94 -16.84
C ASP A 114 4.67 3.88 -16.31
N VAL A 115 5.75 3.28 -15.78
CA VAL A 115 6.83 3.98 -15.08
C VAL A 115 7.48 5.03 -15.99
N GLU A 116 7.44 4.84 -17.32
CA GLU A 116 7.92 5.82 -18.29
C GLU A 116 7.02 7.06 -18.39
N LYS A 117 5.71 6.93 -18.17
CA LYS A 117 4.75 8.06 -18.17
C LYS A 117 4.84 8.93 -16.92
N LEU A 118 5.53 8.48 -15.87
CA LEU A 118 5.74 9.22 -14.63
C LEU A 118 7.01 10.08 -14.65
N LYS A 119 7.97 9.82 -15.56
CA LYS A 119 9.25 10.56 -15.63
C LYS A 119 9.13 12.02 -16.10
N GLY A 120 7.97 12.44 -16.64
CA GLY A 120 7.77 13.79 -17.17
C GLY A 120 6.80 14.68 -16.40
N LYS A 121 6.19 14.20 -15.30
CA LYS A 121 5.13 14.95 -14.58
C LYS A 121 5.58 15.60 -13.27
N VAL A 122 6.85 15.48 -12.91
CA VAL A 122 7.42 16.27 -11.81
C VAL A 122 8.07 17.52 -12.41
N CYS A 123 7.27 18.56 -12.57
CA CYS A 123 7.76 19.94 -12.54
C CYS A 123 7.39 20.52 -11.17
N VAL A 124 8.38 21.19 -10.58
CA VAL A 124 8.46 21.79 -9.23
C VAL A 124 7.18 22.51 -8.81
#